data_AF-A0A377GII6-F1
#
_entry.id   AF-A0A377GII6-F1
#
_cell.length_a   1.000
_cell.length_b   1.000
_cell.length_c   1.000
_cell.angle_alpha   90.00
_cell.angle_beta   90.00
_cell.angle_gamma   90.00
#
_symmetry.space_group_name_H-M   'P 1'
#
loop_
_entity.id
_entity.type
_entity.pdbx_description
1 polymer ?
#
loop_
_entity_poly.entity_id
_entity_poly.type
_entity_poly.pdbx_seq_one_letter_code
_entity_poly.pdbx_strand_id
1 'polypeptide(L)'
;MNKLFAKIGIFSLLMSVSLFGWTGPCKAIAITCMQNGYYKGGENAGKELIKDCVLPVAMGNKRLPNTNFSPEQLQQCKMKLAEKIKSKVQQKMQQ
;
A
#
# COMPACT_ATOMS: atom_id res chain seq x y z
N MET A 1 16.12 5.24 -38.78
CA MET A 1 14.92 4.99 -37.95
C MET A 1 15.30 4.15 -36.74
N ASN A 2 14.58 4.30 -35.62
CA ASN A 2 14.71 3.57 -34.34
C ASN A 2 15.77 4.05 -33.32
N LYS A 3 15.63 5.27 -32.81
CA LYS A 3 16.17 5.66 -31.47
C LYS A 3 15.08 5.89 -30.41
N LEU A 4 13.82 5.62 -30.74
CA LEU A 4 12.65 5.85 -29.88
C LEU A 4 12.29 4.66 -28.98
N PHE A 5 12.66 3.43 -29.35
CA PHE A 5 12.30 2.23 -28.59
C PHE A 5 13.10 2.03 -27.29
N ALA A 6 14.31 2.58 -27.20
CA ALA A 6 15.17 2.39 -26.02
C ALA A 6 14.72 3.19 -24.78
N LYS A 7 13.99 4.30 -24.95
CA LYS A 7 13.51 5.12 -23.82
C LYS A 7 12.24 4.60 -23.15
N ILE A 8 11.46 3.77 -23.85
CA ILE A 8 10.17 3.27 -23.34
C ILE A 8 10.38 2.02 -22.46
N GLY A 9 11.46 1.26 -22.67
CA GLY A 9 11.75 0.04 -21.89
C GLY A 9 12.17 0.29 -20.43
N ILE A 10 12.69 1.47 -20.10
CA ILE A 10 13.22 1.77 -18.76
C ILE A 10 12.08 2.06 -17.75
N PHE A 11 10.95 2.60 -18.21
CA PHE A 11 9.81 2.90 -17.33
C PHE A 11 9.08 1.64 -16.84
N SER A 12 9.13 0.54 -17.61
CA SER A 12 8.46 -0.72 -17.22
C SER A 12 9.18 -1.49 -16.12
N LEU A 13 10.48 -1.25 -15.87
CA LEU A 13 11.22 -1.99 -14.84
C LEU A 13 11.08 -1.41 -13.43
N LEU A 14 10.73 -0.14 -13.28
CA LEU A 14 10.72 0.51 -11.96
C LEU A 14 9.54 0.07 -11.06
N MET A 15 8.48 -0.49 -11.66
CA MET A 15 7.29 -0.92 -10.91
C MET A 15 7.43 -2.29 -10.24
N SER A 16 8.50 -3.04 -10.52
CA SER A 16 8.64 -4.44 -10.08
C SER A 16 9.18 -4.60 -8.66
N VAL A 17 9.78 -3.57 -8.07
CA VAL A 17 10.62 -3.74 -6.86
C VAL A 17 9.89 -3.42 -5.54
N SER A 18 8.73 -2.76 -5.59
CA SER A 18 8.06 -2.24 -4.37
C SER A 18 7.04 -3.20 -3.75
N LEU A 19 6.80 -4.37 -4.38
CA LEU A 19 5.74 -5.30 -4.00
C LEU A 19 6.12 -6.29 -2.89
N PHE A 20 7.39 -6.39 -2.53
CA PHE A 20 7.93 -7.48 -1.69
C PHE A 20 7.54 -7.42 -0.21
N GLY A 21 6.97 -6.30 0.28
CA GLY A 21 6.65 -6.11 1.70
C GLY A 21 5.19 -6.34 2.10
N TRP A 22 4.28 -6.50 1.14
CA TRP A 22 2.83 -6.58 1.40
C TRP A 22 2.28 -7.94 0.97
N THR A 23 2.09 -8.82 1.94
CA THR A 23 1.44 -10.11 1.76
C THR A 23 0.00 -10.06 2.29
N GLY A 24 -0.93 -10.76 1.63
CA GLY A 24 -2.32 -10.91 2.08
C GLY A 24 -3.30 -9.82 1.60
N PRO A 25 -4.46 -9.65 2.27
CA PRO A 25 -5.62 -8.92 1.76
C PRO A 25 -5.41 -7.40 1.62
N CYS A 26 -4.44 -6.82 2.33
CA CYS A 26 -4.07 -5.41 2.16
C CYS A 26 -3.19 -5.15 0.94
N LYS A 27 -2.70 -6.18 0.23
CA LYS A 27 -1.74 -6.01 -0.87
C LYS A 27 -2.32 -5.12 -1.98
N ALA A 28 -3.54 -5.40 -2.45
CA ALA A 28 -4.17 -4.61 -3.50
C ALA A 28 -4.29 -3.13 -3.11
N ILE A 29 -4.76 -2.86 -1.89
CA ILE A 29 -4.91 -1.50 -1.35
C ILE A 29 -3.55 -0.81 -1.27
N ALA A 30 -2.53 -1.48 -0.74
CA ALA A 30 -1.18 -0.93 -0.62
C ALA A 30 -0.55 -0.62 -1.99
N ILE A 31 -0.77 -1.46 -3.00
CA ILE A 31 -0.29 -1.21 -4.37
C ILE A 31 -0.94 0.04 -4.94
N THR A 32 -2.26 0.15 -4.83
CA THR A 32 -2.96 1.34 -5.31
C THR A 32 -2.53 2.59 -4.54
N CYS A 33 -2.29 2.48 -3.24
CA CYS A 33 -1.70 3.57 -2.46
C CYS A 33 -0.33 3.97 -3.02
N MET A 34 0.54 3.02 -3.35
CA MET A 34 1.83 3.33 -3.99
C MET A 34 1.66 4.00 -5.36
N GLN A 35 0.72 3.54 -6.17
CA GLN A 35 0.40 4.16 -7.46
C GLN A 35 -0.11 5.60 -7.31
N ASN A 36 -0.73 5.93 -6.17
CA ASN A 36 -1.16 7.29 -5.81
C ASN A 36 -0.06 8.11 -5.11
N GLY A 37 1.17 7.59 -5.06
CA GLY A 37 2.34 8.30 -4.54
C GLY A 37 2.56 8.17 -3.03
N TYR A 38 1.92 7.21 -2.37
CA TYR A 38 2.18 6.92 -0.96
C TYR A 38 3.29 5.87 -0.81
N TYR A 39 4.23 6.09 0.10
CA TYR A 39 5.39 5.21 0.27
C TYR A 39 5.81 5.09 1.73
N LYS A 40 6.63 4.09 2.04
CA LYS A 40 7.15 3.86 3.40
C LYS A 40 8.18 4.95 3.74
N GLY A 41 8.01 5.67 4.83
CA GLY A 41 8.86 6.82 5.19
C GLY A 41 8.41 8.14 4.54
N GLY A 42 7.20 8.19 4.00
CA GLY A 42 6.56 9.39 3.48
C GLY A 42 5.89 10.26 4.54
N GLU A 43 5.99 9.92 5.83
CA GLU A 43 5.37 10.62 6.96
C GLU A 43 5.65 12.13 6.97
N ASN A 44 6.88 12.57 6.71
CA ASN A 44 7.24 13.99 6.66
C ASN A 44 6.55 14.76 5.53
N ALA A 45 6.00 14.07 4.54
CA ALA A 45 5.29 14.64 3.39
C ALA A 45 3.78 14.35 3.42
N GLY A 46 3.25 13.76 4.51
CA GLY A 46 1.85 13.31 4.59
C GLY A 46 1.49 12.22 3.57
N LYS A 47 2.49 11.46 3.13
CA LYS A 47 2.40 10.41 2.11
C LYS A 47 2.80 9.05 2.67
N GLU A 48 2.64 8.85 3.97
CA GLU A 48 2.97 7.58 4.61
C GLU A 48 2.00 6.50 4.12
N LEU A 49 2.56 5.44 3.55
CA LEU A 49 1.79 4.35 2.95
C LEU A 49 0.71 3.78 3.88
N ILE A 50 1.07 3.49 5.12
CA ILE A 50 0.14 2.86 6.07
C ILE A 50 -0.82 3.89 6.66
N LYS A 51 -0.27 4.95 7.27
CA LYS A 51 -1.03 5.93 8.06
C LYS A 51 -1.94 6.79 7.19
N ASP A 52 -1.43 7.29 6.06
CA ASP A 52 -2.13 8.28 5.25
C ASP A 52 -2.95 7.68 4.10
N CYS A 53 -2.75 6.39 3.79
CA CYS A 53 -3.47 5.72 2.71
C CYS A 53 -4.11 4.38 3.08
N VAL A 54 -3.33 3.34 3.39
CA VAL A 54 -3.89 1.98 3.55
C VAL A 54 -4.91 1.93 4.69
N LEU A 55 -4.60 2.56 5.83
CA LEU A 55 -5.50 2.61 6.98
C LEU A 55 -6.81 3.36 6.69
N PRO A 56 -6.81 4.63 6.23
CA PRO A 56 -8.05 5.34 5.94
C PRO A 56 -8.82 4.73 4.76
N VAL A 57 -8.16 4.10 3.79
CA VAL A 57 -8.85 3.35 2.72
C VAL A 57 -9.54 2.11 3.27
N ALA A 58 -8.84 1.28 4.05
CA ALA A 58 -9.42 0.09 4.67
C ALA A 58 -10.57 0.40 5.64
N MET A 59 -10.57 1.59 6.25
CA MET A 59 -11.65 2.09 7.11
C MET A 59 -12.83 2.70 6.34
N GLY A 60 -12.70 2.90 5.02
CA GLY A 60 -13.70 3.57 4.20
C GLY A 60 -13.71 5.10 4.32
N ASN A 61 -12.75 5.68 5.04
CA ASN A 61 -12.61 7.13 5.24
C ASN A 61 -11.93 7.82 4.05
N LYS A 62 -11.27 7.05 3.18
CA LYS A 62 -10.59 7.56 2.00
C LYS A 62 -10.87 6.67 0.80
N ARG A 63 -11.22 7.28 -0.32
CA ARG A 63 -11.30 6.60 -1.62
C ARG A 63 -10.14 7.06 -2.48
N LEU A 64 -9.51 6.11 -3.14
CA LEU A 64 -8.47 6.42 -4.10
C LEU A 64 -9.13 6.66 -5.46
N PRO A 65 -8.62 7.61 -6.27
CA PRO A 65 -9.14 7.85 -7.59
C PRO A 65 -9.00 6.59 -8.46
N ASN A 66 -9.96 6.39 -9.37
CA ASN A 66 -9.97 5.31 -10.35
C ASN A 66 -9.83 3.90 -9.75
N THR A 67 -10.23 3.71 -8.50
CA THR A 67 -10.17 2.40 -7.84
C THR A 67 -11.38 2.14 -6.97
N ASN A 68 -11.88 0.90 -7.08
CA ASN A 68 -12.94 0.37 -6.23
C ASN A 68 -12.43 -0.95 -5.64
N PHE A 69 -12.41 -1.03 -4.32
CA PHE A 69 -12.12 -2.27 -3.62
C PHE A 69 -13.43 -2.94 -3.22
N SER A 70 -13.46 -4.27 -3.24
CA SER A 70 -14.64 -4.97 -2.71
C SER A 70 -14.76 -4.72 -1.20
N PRO A 71 -15.98 -4.70 -0.63
CA PRO A 71 -16.18 -4.58 0.81
C PRO A 71 -15.40 -5.64 1.60
N GLU A 72 -15.30 -6.85 1.04
CA GLU A 72 -14.51 -7.95 1.60
C GLU A 72 -13.02 -7.63 1.67
N GLN A 73 -12.43 -7.05 0.62
CA GLN A 73 -11.02 -6.64 0.61
C GLN A 73 -10.73 -5.57 1.67
N LEU A 74 -11.62 -4.59 1.81
CA LEU A 74 -11.51 -3.54 2.83
C LEU A 74 -11.59 -4.16 4.23
N GLN A 75 -12.57 -5.02 4.47
CA GLN A 75 -12.78 -5.67 5.76
C GLN A 75 -11.63 -6.60 6.14
N GLN A 76 -11.15 -7.44 5.22
CA GLN A 76 -10.01 -8.31 5.45
C GLN A 76 -8.72 -7.52 5.72
N CYS A 77 -8.52 -6.41 5.02
CA CYS A 77 -7.37 -5.54 5.29
C CYS A 77 -7.46 -4.88 6.67
N LYS A 78 -8.63 -4.39 7.04
CA LYS A 78 -8.90 -3.82 8.38
C LYS A 78 -8.60 -4.83 9.48
N MET A 79 -9.07 -6.08 9.35
CA MET A 79 -8.77 -7.14 10.31
C MET A 79 -7.28 -7.43 10.41
N LYS A 80 -6.58 -7.58 9.26
CA LYS A 80 -5.12 -7.81 9.24
C LYS A 80 -4.33 -6.67 9.88
N LEU A 81 -4.74 -5.42 9.67
CA LEU A 81 -4.13 -4.25 10.32
C LEU A 81 -4.32 -4.29 11.84
N ALA A 82 -5.54 -4.59 12.29
CA ALA A 82 -5.85 -4.73 13.71
C ALA A 82 -5.06 -5.87 14.36
N GLU A 83 -4.97 -7.04 13.71
CA GLU A 83 -4.13 -8.16 14.16
C GLU A 83 -2.65 -7.76 14.25
N LYS A 84 -2.12 -7.04 13.26
CA LYS A 84 -0.71 -6.61 13.24
C LYS A 84 -0.40 -5.61 14.36
N ILE A 85 -1.36 -4.74 14.70
CA ILE A 85 -1.25 -3.82 15.84
C ILE A 85 -1.30 -4.63 17.15
N LYS A 86 -2.28 -5.52 17.31
CA LYS A 86 -2.43 -6.36 18.51
C LYS A 86 -1.20 -7.24 18.75
N SER A 87 -0.67 -7.88 17.70
CA SER A 87 0.53 -8.72 17.77
C SER A 87 1.77 -7.93 18.20
N LYS A 88 1.96 -6.70 17.71
CA LYS A 88 3.05 -5.83 18.16
C LYS A 88 2.91 -5.39 19.62
N VAL A 89 1.68 -5.17 20.10
CA VAL A 89 1.43 -4.83 21.52
C VAL A 89 1.72 -6.02 22.42
N GLN A 90 1.27 -7.23 22.05
CA GLN A 90 1.58 -8.45 22.81
C GLN A 90 3.08 -8.75 22.84
N GLN A 91 3.80 -8.59 21.72
CA GLN A 91 5.25 -8.76 21.69
C GLN A 91 5.99 -7.78 22.62
N LYS A 92 5.51 -6.53 22.73
CA LYS A 92 6.10 -5.54 23.64
C LYS A 92 5.80 -5.76 25.12
N MET A 93 4.75 -6.52 25.46
CA MET A 93 4.46 -6.88 26.86
C MET A 93 5.13 -8.18 27.31
N GLN A 94 5.72 -8.93 26.38
CA GLN A 94 6.46 -10.18 26.66
C GLN A 94 7.98 -10.02 26.57
N GLN A 95 8.48 -8.78 26.37
CA GLN A 95 9.88 -8.40 26.55
C GLN A 95 10.00 -7.55 27.80
#